data_AF-A0A5X6PAZ9-F1
#
_entry.id   AF-A0A5X6PAZ9-F1
#
_cell.length_a   1.000
_cell.length_b   1.000
_cell.length_c   1.000
_cell.angle_alpha   90.00
_cell.angle_beta   90.00
_cell.angle_gamma   90.00
#
_symmetry.space_group_name_H-M   'P 1'
#
loop_
_entity.id
_entity.type
_entity.pdbx_description
1 polymer ?
#
loop_
_entity_poly.entity_id
_entity_poly.type
_entity_poly.pdbx_seq_one_letter_code
_entity_poly.pdbx_strand_id
1 'polypeptide(L)' 'MNGDVVTEGSVFETIEQHGRELINKGYAHLIEVDNSAQPEQPEQPEQPEQPEQPETKADKKARK' A
#
# COMPACT_ATOMS: atom_id res chain seq x y z
N MET A 1 24.35 0.78 -19.08
CA MET A 1 23.61 -0.27 -18.35
C MET A 1 22.86 -1.07 -19.38
N ASN A 2 23.13 -2.37 -19.47
CA ASN A 2 22.42 -3.26 -20.40
C ASN A 2 21.15 -3.72 -19.69
N GLY A 3 19.98 -3.44 -20.26
CA GLY A 3 18.73 -4.03 -19.81
C GLY A 3 18.67 -5.48 -20.27
N ASP A 4 18.27 -6.38 -19.39
CA ASP A 4 18.00 -7.77 -19.74
C ASP A 4 16.54 -7.88 -20.20
N VAL A 5 16.31 -8.50 -21.37
CA VAL A 5 14.96 -8.70 -21.90
C VAL A 5 14.51 -10.09 -21.51
N VAL A 6 13.51 -10.15 -20.63
CA VAL A 6 12.94 -11.39 -20.14
C VAL A 6 11.81 -11.85 -21.07
N THR A 7 11.79 -13.15 -21.39
CA THR A 7 10.75 -13.80 -22.18
C THR A 7 9.78 -14.59 -21.29
N GLU A 8 8.58 -14.87 -21.79
CA GLU A 8 7.58 -15.69 -21.10
C GLU A 8 8.17 -17.03 -20.66
N GLY A 9 7.85 -17.45 -19.43
CA GLY A 9 8.37 -18.68 -18.82
C GLY A 9 9.72 -18.52 -18.10
N SER A 10 10.36 -17.35 -18.20
CA SER A 10 11.58 -17.06 -17.45
C SER A 10 11.26 -16.48 -16.07
N VAL A 11 12.02 -16.90 -15.06
CA VAL A 11 11.94 -16.36 -13.70
C VAL A 11 12.90 -15.19 -13.56
N PHE A 12 12.43 -14.09 -12.98
CA PHE A 12 13.23 -12.91 -12.73
C PHE A 12 12.83 -12.28 -11.39
N GLU A 13 13.77 -11.58 -10.78
CA GLU A 13 13.53 -10.83 -9.54
C GLU A 13 13.21 -9.36 -9.86
N THR A 14 12.38 -8.74 -9.03
CA THR A 14 12.01 -7.33 -9.14
C THR A 14 11.75 -6.75 -7.76
N ILE A 15 11.73 -5.42 -7.65
CA ILE A 15 11.33 -4.77 -6.40
C ILE A 15 9.85 -5.03 -6.12
N GLU A 16 9.47 -5.11 -4.84
CA GLU A 16 8.12 -5.53 -4.43
C GLU A 16 7.00 -4.71 -5.10
N GLN A 17 7.14 -3.38 -5.15
CA GLN A 17 6.13 -2.50 -5.76
C GLN A 17 5.96 -2.77 -7.26
N HIS A 18 7.05 -2.96 -8.00
CA HIS A 18 7.00 -3.25 -9.43
C HIS A 18 6.48 -4.66 -9.70
N GLY A 19 6.88 -5.64 -8.88
CA GLY A 19 6.38 -7.02 -8.99
C GLY A 19 4.88 -7.10 -8.83
N ARG A 20 4.32 -6.41 -7.81
CA ARG A 20 2.87 -6.30 -7.62
C ARG A 20 2.19 -5.66 -8.83
N GLU A 21 2.79 -4.62 -9.41
CA GLU A 21 2.22 -4.00 -10.60
C GLU A 21 2.19 -4.96 -11.80
N LEU A 22 3.28 -5.70 -12.05
CA LEU A 22 3.34 -6.68 -13.14
C LEU A 22 2.30 -7.79 -12.97
N ILE A 23 2.10 -8.25 -11.74
CA ILE A 23 1.07 -9.25 -11.40
C ILE A 23 -0.34 -8.68 -11.63
N ASN A 24 -0.62 -7.47 -11.11
CA ASN A 24 -1.92 -6.82 -11.26
C ASN A 24 -2.28 -6.54 -12.72
N LYS A 25 -1.28 -6.28 -13.56
CA LYS A 25 -1.45 -6.06 -15.01
C LYS A 25 -1.48 -7.37 -15.82
N GLY A 26 -1.21 -8.52 -15.19
CA GLY A 26 -1.21 -9.83 -15.83
C GLY A 26 0.02 -10.13 -16.70
N TYR A 27 1.13 -9.41 -16.49
CA TYR A 27 2.39 -9.64 -17.22
C TYR A 27 3.29 -10.69 -16.54
N ALA A 28 3.08 -10.95 -15.26
CA ALA A 28 3.85 -11.92 -14.48
C ALA A 28 2.97 -12.59 -13.43
N HIS A 29 3.46 -13.67 -12.82
CA HIS A 29 2.81 -14.34 -11.70
C HIS A 29 3.81 -14.55 -10.56
N LEU A 30 3.30 -14.51 -9.33
CA LEU A 30 4.11 -14.80 -8.16
C LEU A 30 4.41 -16.30 -8.13
N ILE A 31 5.70 -16.65 -8.06
CA ILE A 31 6.12 -18.03 -7.85
C ILE A 31 6.22 -18.21 -6.34
N GLU A 32 5.26 -18.94 -5.77
CA GLU A 32 5.31 -19.35 -4.38
C GLU A 32 6.48 -20.32 -4.21
N VAL A 33 7.65 -19.78 -3.90
CA VAL A 33 8.74 -20.57 -3.34
C VAL A 33 8.25 -20.92 -1.95
N ASP A 34 8.01 -22.20 -1.68
CA ASP A 34 7.61 -22.74 -0.39
C ASP A 34 8.68 -22.40 0.67
N ASN A 35 8.64 -21.16 1.13
CA ASN A 35 9.37 -20.66 2.28
C ASN A 35 8.35 -20.75 3.40
N SER A 36 8.34 -21.86 4.12
CA SER A 36 7.46 -22.17 5.26
C SER A 36 7.61 -21.20 6.46
N ALA A 37 7.93 -19.93 6.21
CA ALA A 37 8.01 -18.84 7.17
C ALA A 37 7.43 -17.56 6.53
N GLN A 38 6.11 -17.52 6.31
CA GLN A 38 5.47 -16.25 5.99
C GLN A 38 5.53 -15.34 7.22
N PRO A 39 6.08 -14.11 7.11
CA PRO A 39 5.97 -13.13 8.18
C PRO A 39 4.50 -12.70 8.31
N GLU A 40 3.99 -12.67 9.55
CA GLU A 40 2.67 -12.12 9.84
C GLU A 40 2.54 -10.72 9.22
N GLN A 41 1.47 -10.49 8.45
CA GLN A 41 1.20 -9.18 7.88
C GLN A 41 1.12 -8.14 9.01
N PRO A 42 1.72 -6.95 8.83
CA PRO A 42 1.61 -5.90 9.84
C PRO A 42 0.15 -5.47 9.96
N GLU A 43 -0.35 -5.42 11.21
CA GLU A 43 -1.66 -4.85 11.50
C GLU A 43 -1.73 -3.42 10.93
N GLN A 44 -2.81 -3.12 10.21
CA GLN A 44 -3.02 -1.77 9.68
C GLN A 44 -3.07 -0.77 10.85
N PRO A 45 -2.42 0.40 10.72
CA PRO A 45 -2.48 1.40 11.77
C PRO A 45 -3.92 1.88 11.94
N GLU A 46 -4.39 1.94 13.19
CA GLU A 46 -5.66 2.57 13.52
C GLU A 46 -5.66 4.03 13.02
N GLN A 47 -6.75 4.44 12.36
CA GLN A 47 -6.88 5.82 11.93
C GLN A 47 -6.87 6.74 13.16
N PRO A 48 -6.18 7.90 13.10
CA PRO A 48 -6.19 8.83 14.20
C PRO A 48 -7.62 9.38 14.40
N GLU A 49 -8.11 9.34 15.64
CA GLU A 49 -9.32 10.06 16.02
C GLU A 49 -9.14 11.55 15.70
N GLN A 50 -10.07 12.11 14.92
CA GLN A 50 -10.06 13.55 14.66
C GLN A 50 -10.30 14.28 15.98
N PRO A 51 -9.53 15.34 16.29
CA PRO A 51 -9.77 16.14 17.48
C PRO A 51 -11.15 16.80 17.38
N GLU A 52 -11.97 16.66 18.42
CA GLU A 52 -13.19 17.47 18.59
C GLU A 52 -12.79 18.94 18.57
N GLN A 53 -13.23 19.67 17.54
CA GLN A 53 -13.08 21.11 17.51
C GLN A 53 -13.86 21.69 18.70
N PRO A 54 -13.26 22.60 19.50
CA PRO A 54 -13.99 23.25 20.57
C PRO A 54 -15.13 24.07 19.97
N GLU A 55 -16.37 23.77 20.35
CA GLU A 55 -17.52 24.60 20.05
C GLU A 55 -17.25 26.01 20.60
N THR A 56 -16.95 26.95 19.70
CA THR A 56 -16.87 28.36 20.05
C THR A 56 -18.26 28.82 20.45
N LYS A 57 -18.53 28.77 21.76
CA LYS A 57 -19.63 29.53 22.40
C LYS A 57 -19.28 31.01 22.33
N ALA A 58 -19.27 31.58 21.13
CA ALA A 58 -19.32 33.01 20.92
C ALA A 58 -20.80 33.42 21.01
N ASP A 59 -21.19 33.64 22.26
CA ASP A 59 -22.31 34.42 22.74
C ASP A 59 -23.07 35.23 21.68
N LYS A 60 -24.36 34.95 21.61
CA LYS A 60 -25.40 35.83 21.09
C LYS A 60 -25.26 37.23 21.71
N LYS A 61 -24.71 38.22 20.99
CA LYS A 61 -24.97 39.62 21.34
C LYS A 61 -24.92 40.58 20.14
N ALA A 62 -26.05 41.29 20.00
CA ALA A 62 -26.31 42.54 19.29
C ALA A 62 -26.42 42.46 17.76
N ARG A 63 -27.65 42.44 17.20
CA ARG A 63 -28.64 43.54 16.99
C ARG A 63 -28.50 44.15 15.59
N LYS A 64 -29.43 43.79 14.72
CA LYS A 64 -29.97 44.66 13.66
C LYS A 64 -30.89 45.69 14.29
#